data_AF-A0AAC9J2P4-F1
#
_entry.id   AF-A0AAC9J2P4-F1
#
_cell.length_a   1.000
_cell.length_b   1.000
_cell.length_c   1.000
_cell.angle_alpha   90.00
_cell.angle_beta   90.00
_cell.angle_gamma   90.00
#
_symmetry.space_group_name_H-M   'P 1'
#
loop_
_entity.id
_entity.type
_entity.pdbx_description
1 polymer ?
#
loop_
_entity_poly.entity_id
_entity_poly.type
_entity_poly.pdbx_seq_one_letter_code
_entity_poly.pdbx_strand_id
1 'polypeptide(L)'
;MEDILNWTKDLSEPLVLHAMKLALEQDKTTWRYVKGILQAWTKKNITTVDAAIIEEQVYRNKQHTYLTSRMQPTTEVIPDWFVEQKQLEAKRKAETRAATPKKAPAEEQRELEALLAKYAGSVT
;
A
#
# COMPACT_ATOMS: atom_id res chain seq x y z
N MET A 1 10.42 -37.77 -10.79
CA MET A 1 9.39 -38.54 -10.06
C MET A 1 9.93 -39.20 -8.80
N GLU A 2 11.25 -39.43 -8.68
CA GLU A 2 11.88 -40.03 -7.49
C GLU A 2 11.72 -39.20 -6.21
N ASP A 3 11.64 -37.86 -6.32
CA ASP A 3 11.40 -36.98 -5.17
C ASP A 3 10.08 -37.32 -4.44
N ILE A 4 8.97 -37.56 -5.15
CA ILE A 4 7.67 -37.79 -4.51
C ILE A 4 7.69 -39.05 -3.65
N LEU A 5 8.32 -40.12 -4.14
CA LEU A 5 8.42 -41.40 -3.45
C LEU A 5 9.23 -41.32 -2.16
N ASN A 6 10.26 -40.47 -2.12
CA ASN A 6 11.01 -40.22 -0.89
C ASN A 6 10.16 -39.41 0.10
N TRP A 7 9.38 -38.47 -0.41
CA TRP A 7 8.55 -37.59 0.41
C TRP A 7 7.34 -38.33 0.96
N THR A 8 6.77 -39.29 0.24
CA THR A 8 5.71 -40.16 0.78
C THR A 8 6.21 -41.13 1.85
N LYS A 9 7.53 -41.36 1.96
CA LYS A 9 8.13 -42.12 3.06
C LYS A 9 8.34 -41.23 4.30
N ASP A 10 8.77 -39.99 4.10
CA ASP A 10 9.09 -39.04 5.18
C ASP A 10 7.86 -38.23 5.65
N LEU A 11 6.87 -38.04 4.78
CA LEU A 11 5.67 -37.22 4.96
C LEU A 11 4.45 -38.04 4.57
N SER A 12 3.34 -37.81 5.27
CA SER A 12 2.09 -38.50 5.00
C SER A 12 1.54 -38.11 3.62
N GLU A 13 1.08 -39.09 2.84
CA GLU A 13 0.36 -38.87 1.57
C GLU A 13 -0.67 -37.73 1.59
N PRO A 14 -1.55 -37.61 2.61
CA PRO A 14 -2.50 -36.49 2.67
C PRO A 14 -1.84 -35.10 2.77
N LEU A 15 -0.64 -35.00 3.35
CA LEU A 15 0.11 -33.76 3.45
C LEU A 15 0.64 -33.33 2.07
N VAL A 16 1.13 -34.27 1.27
CA VAL A 16 1.59 -34.01 -0.10
C VAL A 16 0.43 -33.55 -0.99
N LEU A 17 -0.72 -34.22 -0.88
CA LEU A 17 -1.93 -33.84 -1.61
C LEU A 17 -2.40 -32.42 -1.21
N HIS A 18 -2.31 -32.08 0.07
CA HIS A 18 -2.67 -30.76 0.56
C HIS A 18 -1.75 -29.67 0.00
N ALA A 19 -0.43 -29.89 -0.04
CA ALA A 19 0.51 -28.95 -0.66
C ALA A 19 0.25 -28.75 -2.17
N MET A 20 -0.16 -29.81 -2.88
CA MET A 20 -0.54 -29.70 -4.29
C MET A 20 -1.81 -28.86 -4.48
N LYS A 21 -2.84 -29.05 -3.64
CA LYS A 21 -4.05 -28.22 -3.66
C LYS A 21 -3.72 -26.75 -3.43
N LEU A 22 -2.86 -26.47 -2.46
CA LEU A 22 -2.42 -25.11 -2.16
C LEU A 22 -1.67 -24.46 -3.34
N ALA A 23 -0.82 -25.24 -4.02
CA ALA A 23 -0.12 -24.77 -5.22
C ALA A 23 -1.08 -24.40 -6.36
N LEU A 24 -2.19 -25.13 -6.50
CA LEU A 24 -3.26 -24.83 -7.46
C LEU A 24 -4.02 -23.55 -7.06
N GLU A 25 -4.39 -23.40 -5.79
CA GLU A 25 -5.08 -22.19 -5.30
C GLU A 25 -4.25 -20.90 -5.46
N GLN A 26 -2.92 -21.02 -5.48
CA GLN A 26 -1.99 -19.91 -5.63
C GLN A 26 -1.59 -19.64 -7.10
N ASP A 27 -2.25 -20.30 -8.06
CA ASP A 27 -1.91 -20.29 -9.50
C ASP A 27 -0.43 -20.64 -9.80
N LYS A 28 0.19 -21.42 -8.90
CA LYS A 28 1.61 -21.80 -8.95
C LYS A 28 1.74 -23.31 -9.01
N THR A 29 1.30 -23.89 -10.13
CA THR A 29 1.29 -25.35 -10.37
C THR A 29 2.66 -25.97 -10.62
N THR A 30 3.74 -25.20 -10.46
CA THR A 30 5.10 -25.69 -10.66
C THR A 30 5.50 -26.65 -9.54
N TRP A 31 6.03 -27.82 -9.91
CA TRP A 31 6.56 -28.81 -8.95
C TRP A 31 7.57 -28.22 -7.96
N ARG A 32 8.38 -27.25 -8.42
CA ARG A 32 9.31 -26.48 -7.58
C ARG A 32 8.64 -25.78 -6.41
N TYR A 33 7.43 -25.25 -6.61
CA TYR A 33 6.68 -24.55 -5.57
C TYR A 33 6.15 -25.54 -4.53
N VAL A 34 5.58 -26.66 -4.98
CA VAL A 34 5.14 -27.76 -4.11
C VAL A 34 6.31 -28.27 -3.25
N LYS A 35 7.49 -28.50 -3.85
CA LYS A 35 8.71 -28.89 -3.13
C LYS A 35 9.10 -27.84 -2.09
N GLY A 36 8.99 -26.55 -2.42
CA GLY A 36 9.28 -25.46 -1.49
C GLY A 36 8.35 -25.44 -0.27
N ILE A 37 7.04 -25.63 -0.48
CA ILE A 37 6.05 -25.72 0.60
C ILE A 37 6.38 -26.90 1.50
N LEU A 38 6.54 -28.08 0.92
CA LEU A 38 6.79 -29.28 1.70
C LEU A 38 8.15 -29.19 2.43
N GLN A 39 9.20 -28.63 1.83
CA GLN A 39 10.49 -28.38 2.51
C GLN A 39 10.33 -27.45 3.72
N ALA A 40 9.47 -26.42 3.61
CA ALA A 40 9.19 -25.52 4.72
C ALA A 40 8.46 -26.24 5.87
N TRP A 41 7.53 -27.15 5.55
CA TRP A 41 6.83 -27.98 6.52
C TRP A 41 7.75 -29.00 7.20
N THR A 42 8.62 -29.68 6.44
CA THR A 42 9.63 -30.60 7.01
C THR A 42 10.57 -29.88 7.97
N LYS A 43 11.04 -28.67 7.64
CA LYS A 43 11.88 -27.85 8.54
C LYS A 43 11.17 -27.47 9.83
N LYS A 44 9.84 -27.40 9.81
CA LYS A 44 8.99 -27.09 10.96
C LYS A 44 8.47 -28.33 11.69
N ASN A 45 8.90 -29.52 11.27
CA ASN A 45 8.43 -30.82 11.78
C ASN A 45 6.90 -30.96 11.75
N ILE A 46 6.26 -30.42 10.70
CA ILE A 46 4.81 -30.51 10.50
C ILE A 46 4.52 -31.87 9.85
N THR A 47 3.80 -32.73 10.57
CA THR A 47 3.45 -34.09 10.11
C THR A 47 1.95 -34.26 9.86
N THR A 48 1.12 -33.34 10.38
CA THR A 48 -0.34 -33.37 10.25
C THR A 48 -0.84 -32.28 9.31
N VAL A 49 -1.94 -32.58 8.62
CA VAL A 49 -2.59 -31.63 7.70
C VAL A 49 -3.11 -30.41 8.45
N ASP A 50 -3.69 -30.59 9.64
CA ASP A 50 -4.20 -29.47 10.45
C ASP A 50 -3.09 -28.47 10.82
N ALA A 51 -1.91 -28.97 11.21
CA ALA A 51 -0.77 -28.10 11.50
C ALA A 51 -0.26 -27.37 10.25
N ALA A 52 -0.39 -27.97 9.07
CA ALA A 52 -0.05 -27.33 7.80
C ALA A 52 -1.02 -26.18 7.47
N ILE A 53 -2.33 -26.36 7.69
CA ILE A 53 -3.34 -25.31 7.51
C ILE A 53 -3.07 -24.12 8.44
N ILE A 54 -2.77 -24.39 9.72
CA ILE A 54 -2.44 -23.33 10.68
C ILE A 54 -1.18 -22.58 10.25
N GLU A 55 -0.14 -23.31 9.81
CA GLU A 55 1.09 -22.69 9.32
C GLU A 55 0.85 -21.80 8.11
N GLU A 56 0.01 -22.26 7.18
CA GLU A 56 -0.35 -21.51 5.99
C GLU A 56 -1.08 -20.21 6.35
N GLN A 57 -2.06 -20.26 7.26
CA GLN A 57 -2.75 -19.07 7.75
C GLN A 57 -1.79 -18.09 8.41
N VAL A 58 -0.86 -18.59 9.22
CA VAL A 58 0.19 -17.76 9.83
C VAL A 58 1.10 -17.15 8.76
N TYR A 59 1.46 -17.90 7.73
CA TYR A 59 2.26 -17.40 6.61
C TYR A 59 1.52 -16.30 5.83
N ARG A 60 0.23 -16.50 5.53
CA ARG A 60 -0.63 -15.49 4.88
C ARG A 60 -0.82 -14.25 5.75
N ASN A 61 -0.97 -14.39 7.06
CA ASN A 61 -1.11 -13.22 7.95
C ASN A 61 0.18 -12.42 8.03
N LYS A 62 1.31 -13.12 8.16
CA LYS A 62 2.64 -12.53 8.04
C LYS A 62 2.73 -11.78 6.70
N GLN A 63 2.29 -12.40 5.58
CA GLN A 63 1.91 -11.80 4.27
C GLN A 63 1.63 -10.30 4.31
N HIS A 64 0.53 -10.04 5.01
CA HIS A 64 -0.08 -8.75 5.13
C HIS A 64 0.66 -7.88 6.15
N THR A 65 1.11 -8.44 7.27
CA THR A 65 1.81 -7.68 8.32
C THR A 65 3.09 -7.02 7.81
N TYR A 66 3.92 -7.66 6.99
CA TYR A 66 5.12 -6.97 6.47
C TYR A 66 4.84 -5.95 5.37
N LEU A 67 3.68 -6.02 4.72
CA LEU A 67 3.25 -4.97 3.80
C LEU A 67 2.78 -3.75 4.59
N THR A 68 1.98 -3.95 5.63
CA THR A 68 1.49 -2.86 6.48
C THR A 68 2.57 -2.27 7.39
N SER A 69 3.51 -3.09 7.87
CA SER A 69 4.65 -2.65 8.68
C SER A 69 5.59 -1.73 7.90
N ARG A 70 5.79 -1.97 6.60
CA ARG A 70 6.54 -1.06 5.72
C ARG A 70 5.82 0.25 5.40
N MET A 71 4.53 0.33 5.68
CA MET A 71 3.72 1.53 5.50
C MET A 71 3.43 2.24 6.82
N GLN A 72 4.07 1.84 7.93
CA GLN A 72 3.96 2.60 9.17
C GLN A 72 4.68 3.93 8.96
N PRO A 73 3.99 5.07 9.16
CA PRO A 73 4.64 6.36 9.08
C PRO A 73 5.75 6.38 10.13
N THR A 74 6.99 6.48 9.70
CA THR A 74 8.10 6.79 10.58
C THR A 74 7.79 8.15 11.21
N THR A 75 7.55 8.19 12.52
CA THR A 75 7.50 9.44 13.26
C THR A 75 8.91 10.01 13.28
N GLU A 76 9.27 10.72 12.22
CA GLU A 76 10.50 11.50 12.18
C GLU A 76 10.47 12.50 13.33
N VAL A 77 11.59 12.63 14.05
CA VAL A 77 11.74 13.62 15.11
C VAL A 77 11.88 14.98 14.42
N ILE A 78 10.74 15.60 14.14
CA ILE A 78 10.68 16.94 13.57
C ILE A 78 10.99 17.94 14.69
N PRO A 79 11.98 18.82 14.52
CA PRO A 79 12.25 19.87 15.48
C PRO A 79 11.05 20.79 15.69
N ASP A 80 10.85 21.25 16.93
CA ASP A 80 9.72 22.11 17.31
C ASP A 80 9.63 23.38 16.44
N TRP A 81 10.79 23.97 16.09
CA TRP A 81 10.85 25.16 15.24
C TRP A 81 10.22 24.96 13.85
N PHE A 82 10.27 23.74 13.29
CA PHE A 82 9.73 23.45 11.96
C PHE A 82 8.20 23.37 11.99
N VAL A 83 7.64 22.83 13.08
CA VAL A 83 6.19 22.79 13.32
C VAL A 83 5.65 24.21 13.51
N GLU A 84 6.35 25.02 14.32
CA GLU A 84 5.99 26.43 14.56
C GLU A 84 6.01 27.26 13.27
N GLN A 85 7.04 27.09 12.44
CA GLN A 85 7.14 27.79 11.16
C GLN A 85 5.95 27.46 10.25
N LYS A 86 5.60 26.17 10.13
CA LYS A 86 4.47 25.73 9.29
C LYS A 86 3.14 26.29 9.77
N GLN A 87 2.95 26.40 11.10
CA GLN A 87 1.78 27.02 11.69
C GLN A 87 1.72 28.53 11.40
N LEU A 88 2.87 29.22 11.49
CA LEU A 88 2.95 30.65 11.18
C LEU A 88 2.66 30.93 9.70
N GLU A 89 3.17 30.10 8.79
CA GLU A 89 2.87 30.19 7.35
C GLU A 89 1.38 29.96 7.06
N ALA A 90 0.75 29.00 7.73
CA ALA A 90 -0.69 28.75 7.59
C ALA A 90 -1.53 29.94 8.08
N LYS A 91 -1.15 30.55 9.21
CA LYS A 91 -1.78 31.77 9.74
C LYS A 91 -1.61 32.94 8.78
N ARG A 92 -0.40 33.18 8.28
CA ARG A 92 -0.12 34.21 7.26
C ARG A 92 -0.92 33.99 5.97
N LYS A 93 -1.07 32.74 5.52
CA LYS A 93 -1.90 32.40 4.35
C LYS A 93 -3.39 32.64 4.59
N ALA A 94 -3.88 32.37 5.81
CA ALA A 94 -5.26 32.65 6.19
C ALA A 94 -5.51 34.16 6.29
N GLU A 95 -4.57 34.90 6.89
CA GLU A 95 -4.61 36.35 7.01
C GLU A 95 -4.55 37.05 5.64
N THR A 96 -3.67 36.63 4.73
CA THR A 96 -3.62 37.17 3.36
C THR A 96 -4.88 36.85 2.55
N ARG A 97 -5.46 35.66 2.74
CA ARG A 97 -6.76 35.28 2.15
C ARG A 97 -7.95 36.03 2.74
N ALA A 98 -7.84 36.50 3.99
CA ALA A 98 -8.86 37.31 4.65
C ALA A 98 -8.70 38.81 4.32
N ALA A 99 -7.46 39.27 4.12
CA ALA A 99 -7.12 40.66 3.80
C ALA A 99 -7.29 41.01 2.32
N THR A 100 -7.33 40.00 1.42
CA THR A 100 -7.87 40.21 0.07
C THR A 100 -9.39 40.04 0.16
N PRO A 101 -10.19 41.14 0.16
CA PRO A 101 -11.61 41.00 -0.04
C PRO A 101 -11.78 40.34 -1.41
N LYS A 102 -12.44 39.18 -1.46
CA LYS A 102 -12.98 38.67 -2.72
C LYS A 102 -13.95 39.76 -3.21
N LYS A 103 -13.50 40.64 -4.12
CA LYS A 103 -14.42 41.45 -4.91
C LYS A 103 -15.39 40.46 -5.53
N ALA A 104 -16.69 40.75 -5.46
CA ALA A 104 -17.68 39.87 -6.03
C ALA A 104 -17.30 39.67 -7.51
N PRO A 105 -17.35 38.44 -8.05
CA PRO A 105 -16.91 38.16 -9.42
C PRO A 105 -17.59 39.07 -10.46
N ALA A 106 -18.79 39.58 -10.15
CA ALA A 106 -19.53 40.54 -10.97
C ALA A 106 -18.90 41.95 -11.04
N GLU A 107 -18.23 42.43 -9.98
CA GLU A 107 -17.56 43.74 -10.00
C GLU A 107 -16.25 43.69 -10.80
N GLU A 108 -15.51 42.59 -10.66
CA GLU A 108 -14.30 42.34 -11.45
C GLU A 108 -14.61 42.28 -12.95
N GLN A 109 -15.74 41.64 -13.32
CA GLN A 109 -16.22 41.58 -14.70
C GLN A 109 -16.54 42.96 -15.28
N ARG A 110 -17.22 43.82 -14.51
CA ARG A 110 -17.56 45.18 -14.95
C ARG A 110 -16.33 46.07 -15.14
N GLU A 111 -15.36 45.96 -14.23
CA GLU A 111 -14.10 46.69 -14.36
C GLU A 111 -13.32 46.23 -15.60
N LEU A 112 -13.33 44.92 -15.90
CA LEU A 112 -12.69 44.35 -17.08
C LEU A 112 -13.36 44.85 -18.38
N GLU A 113 -14.69 44.84 -18.44
CA GLU A 113 -15.44 45.35 -19.58
C GLU A 113 -15.21 46.85 -19.81
N ALA A 114 -15.17 47.65 -18.73
CA ALA A 114 -14.88 49.07 -18.82
C ALA A 114 -13.44 49.35 -19.32
N LEU A 115 -12.47 48.55 -18.88
CA LEU A 115 -11.09 48.61 -19.36
C LEU A 115 -10.99 48.23 -20.85
N LEU A 116 -11.65 47.13 -21.24
CA LEU A 116 -11.72 46.73 -22.65
C LEU A 116 -12.35 47.83 -23.50
N ALA A 117 -13.46 48.44 -23.06
CA ALA A 117 -14.09 49.55 -23.77
C ALA A 117 -13.17 50.79 -23.88
N LYS A 118 -12.40 51.09 -22.83
CA LYS A 118 -11.45 52.21 -22.80
C LYS A 118 -10.32 52.04 -23.82
N TYR A 119 -9.86 50.80 -24.06
CA TYR A 119 -8.75 50.50 -24.95
C TYR A 119 -9.17 49.96 -26.34
N ALA A 120 -10.42 49.53 -26.52
CA ALA A 120 -10.96 49.06 -27.80
C ALA A 120 -11.02 50.15 -28.88
N GLY A 121 -10.95 51.43 -28.50
CA GLY A 121 -10.84 52.56 -29.43
C GLY A 121 -9.40 52.98 -29.79
N SER A 122 -8.37 52.28 -29.28
CA SER A 122 -6.96 52.67 -29.43
C SER A 122 -6.16 51.77 -30.40
N VAL A 123 -6.83 50.91 -31.16
CA VAL A 123 -6.20 50.12 -32.23
C VAL A 123 -6.67 50.70 -33.58
N THR A 124 -5.93 51.68 -34.06
CA THR A 124 -5.86 52.10 -35.46
C THR A 124 -4.48 51.80 -35.99
#